data_AF-A0A928ADV6-F1
#
_entry.id   AF-A0A928ADV6-F1
#
_cell.length_a   1.000
_cell.length_b   1.000
_cell.length_c   1.000
_cell.angle_alpha   90.00
_cell.angle_beta   90.00
_cell.angle_gamma   90.00
#
_symmetry.space_group_name_H-M   'P 1'
#
loop_
_entity.id
_entity.type
_entity.pdbx_description
1 polymer ?
#
loop_
_entity_poly.entity_id
_entity_poly.type
_entity_poly.pdbx_seq_one_letter_code
_entity_poly.pdbx_strand_id
1 'polypeptide(L)'
;MCNRDKRVLHILKRRVEGKRPADIIDMLWRENMLNPLMMERQYIKEEVEHRVRNGEAKMRAIEMVAYDIGCSFEKVRSVVYRK
;
A
#
# COMPACT_ATOMS: atom_id res chain seq x y z
N MET A 1 11.00 -14.73 -8.23
CA MET A 1 10.01 -14.39 -9.27
C MET A 1 10.11 -15.41 -10.39
N CYS A 2 9.08 -16.20 -10.64
CA CYS A 2 9.13 -17.30 -11.61
C CYS A 2 8.98 -16.78 -13.06
N ASN A 3 9.26 -17.63 -14.05
CA ASN A 3 9.13 -17.25 -15.47
C ASN A 3 7.69 -16.87 -15.86
N ARG A 4 6.69 -17.44 -15.17
CA ARG A 4 5.28 -17.08 -15.35
C ARG A 4 5.01 -15.65 -14.89
N ASP A 5 5.48 -15.26 -13.71
CA ASP A 5 5.34 -13.91 -13.16
C ASP A 5 5.93 -12.86 -14.12
N LYS A 6 7.12 -13.14 -14.67
CA LYS A 6 7.78 -12.26 -15.66
C LYS A 6 6.93 -12.04 -16.91
N ARG A 7 6.29 -13.10 -17.45
CA ARG A 7 5.40 -13.00 -18.61
C ARG A 7 4.15 -12.17 -18.31
N VAL A 8 3.53 -12.37 -17.14
CA VAL A 8 2.36 -11.59 -16.71
C VAL A 8 2.72 -10.12 -16.55
N LEU A 9 3.83 -9.81 -15.89
CA LEU A 9 4.31 -8.44 -15.73
C LEU A 9 4.68 -7.77 -17.06
N HIS A 10 5.20 -8.54 -18.03
CA HIS A 10 5.47 -8.02 -19.37
C HIS A 10 4.18 -7.61 -20.10
N ILE A 11 3.12 -8.40 -19.99
CA ILE A 11 1.80 -8.05 -20.56
C ILE A 11 1.28 -6.77 -19.92
N LEU A 12 1.36 -6.66 -18.58
CA LEU A 12 0.94 -5.46 -17.86
C LEU A 12 1.76 -4.24 -18.28
N LYS A 13 3.09 -4.38 -18.40
CA LYS A 13 3.99 -3.30 -18.85
C LYS A 13 3.54 -2.73 -20.20
N ARG A 14 3.28 -3.58 -21.20
CA ARG A 14 2.81 -3.10 -22.51
C ARG A 14 1.45 -2.39 -22.46
N ARG A 15 0.57 -2.78 -21.53
CA ARG A 15 -0.74 -2.13 -21.35
C ARG A 15 -0.64 -0.73 -20.77
N VAL A 16 0.36 -0.48 -19.92
CA VAL A 16 0.55 0.80 -19.22
C VAL A 16 1.56 1.74 -19.92
N GLU A 17 2.28 1.24 -20.91
CA GLU A 17 3.28 2.00 -21.65
C GLU A 17 2.66 3.24 -22.32
N GLY A 18 3.28 4.40 -22.11
CA GLY A 18 2.79 5.69 -22.63
C GLY A 18 1.56 6.27 -21.92
N LYS A 19 0.98 5.59 -20.93
CA LYS A 19 -0.13 6.14 -20.11
C LYS A 19 0.42 6.99 -18.97
N ARG A 20 -0.35 8.00 -18.55
CA ARG A 20 -0.01 8.78 -17.35
C ARG A 20 -0.30 7.95 -16.09
N PRO A 21 0.43 8.18 -14.98
CA PRO A 21 0.22 7.43 -13.73
C PRO A 21 -1.24 7.41 -13.25
N ALA A 22 -1.94 8.54 -13.34
CA ALA A 22 -3.34 8.62 -12.94
C ALA A 22 -4.25 7.70 -13.78
N ASP A 23 -4.03 7.66 -15.09
CA ASP A 23 -4.80 6.82 -16.02
C ASP A 23 -4.51 5.32 -15.78
N ILE A 24 -3.29 4.99 -15.34
CA ILE A 24 -2.91 3.61 -14.98
C ILE A 24 -3.62 3.18 -13.70
N ILE A 25 -3.60 4.01 -12.65
CA ILE A 25 -4.26 3.68 -11.38
C ILE A 25 -5.76 3.46 -11.60
N ASP A 26 -6.39 4.36 -12.35
CA ASP A 26 -7.82 4.25 -12.68
C ASP A 26 -8.14 3.00 -13.50
N MET A 27 -7.29 2.66 -14.49
CA MET A 27 -7.42 1.40 -15.23
C MET A 27 -7.30 0.18 -14.31
N LEU A 28 -6.28 0.13 -13.43
CA LEU A 28 -6.06 -0.99 -12.51
C LEU A 28 -7.22 -1.12 -11.50
N TRP A 29 -7.80 -0.01 -11.07
CA TRP A 29 -8.98 0.00 -10.21
C TRP A 29 -10.22 -0.56 -10.93
N ARG A 30 -10.52 -0.04 -12.13
CA ARG A 30 -11.69 -0.47 -12.92
C ARG A 30 -11.62 -1.93 -13.35
N GLU A 31 -10.42 -2.45 -13.63
CA GLU A 31 -10.20 -3.86 -13.98
C GLU A 31 -10.07 -4.78 -12.76
N ASN A 32 -10.31 -4.28 -11.54
CA ASN A 32 -10.20 -5.02 -10.27
C ASN A 32 -8.83 -5.70 -10.09
N MET A 33 -7.77 -5.06 -10.57
CA MET A 33 -6.39 -5.51 -10.48
C MET A 33 -5.66 -5.01 -9.23
N LEU A 34 -6.31 -4.15 -8.45
CA LEU A 34 -5.82 -3.69 -7.15
C LEU A 34 -6.57 -4.42 -6.04
N ASN A 35 -5.85 -4.80 -4.98
CA ASN A 35 -6.47 -5.30 -3.75
C ASN A 35 -6.49 -4.15 -2.73
N PRO A 36 -7.64 -3.49 -2.49
CA PRO A 36 -7.71 -2.31 -1.63
C PRO A 36 -7.25 -2.59 -0.19
N LEU A 37 -7.56 -3.79 0.32
CA LEU A 37 -7.16 -4.19 1.67
C LEU A 37 -5.64 -4.38 1.78
N MET A 38 -4.99 -4.91 0.76
CA MET A 38 -3.53 -5.04 0.75
C MET A 38 -2.86 -3.67 0.61
N MET A 39 -3.40 -2.79 -0.24
CA MET A 39 -2.88 -1.43 -0.41
C MET A 39 -2.98 -0.62 0.88
N GLU A 40 -4.14 -0.67 1.56
CA GLU A 40 -4.34 0.01 2.83
C GLU A 40 -3.36 -0.50 3.90
N ARG A 41 -3.17 -1.83 3.99
CA ARG A 41 -2.20 -2.41 4.93
C ARG A 41 -0.77 -1.97 4.62
N GLN A 42 -0.40 -1.92 3.35
CA GLN A 42 0.92 -1.47 2.93
C GLN A 42 1.14 0.00 3.29
N TYR A 43 0.17 0.85 2.98
CA TYR A 43 0.19 2.27 3.33
C TYR A 43 0.35 2.49 4.83
N ILE A 44 -0.43 1.78 5.66
CA ILE A 44 -0.30 1.84 7.12
C ILE A 44 1.13 1.51 7.59
N LYS A 45 1.74 0.44 7.04
CA LYS A 45 3.10 0.05 7.41
C LYS A 45 4.10 1.13 7.05
N GLU A 46 4.06 1.60 5.81
CA GLU A 46 4.99 2.61 5.29
C GLU A 46 4.91 3.92 6.07
N GLU A 47 3.71 4.36 6.42
CA GLU A 47 3.49 5.62 7.14
C GLU A 47 3.97 5.52 8.60
N VAL A 48 3.67 4.41 9.30
CA VAL A 48 4.20 4.18 10.65
C VAL A 48 5.73 4.10 10.62
N GLU A 49 6.31 3.39 9.65
CA GLU A 49 7.76 3.31 9.49
C GLU A 49 8.40 4.66 9.14
N HIS A 50 7.74 5.48 8.33
CA HIS A 50 8.20 6.83 8.02
C HIS A 50 8.28 7.70 9.28
N ARG A 51 7.22 7.73 10.09
CA ARG A 51 7.17 8.47 11.35
C ARG A 51 8.21 8.02 12.36
N VAL A 52 8.36 6.70 12.52
CA VAL A 52 9.39 6.14 13.40
C VAL A 52 10.80 6.51 12.92
N ARG A 53 11.06 6.48 11.61
CA ARG A 53 12.34 6.94 11.05
C ARG A 53 12.58 8.43 11.30
N ASN A 54 11.53 9.23 11.39
CA ASN A 54 11.61 10.65 11.73
C ASN A 54 11.63 10.92 13.24
N GLY A 55 11.79 9.88 14.08
CA GLY A 55 11.99 10.02 15.52
C GLY A 55 10.72 9.93 16.38
N GLU A 56 9.55 9.67 15.80
CA GLU A 56 8.35 9.41 16.60
C GLU A 56 8.45 8.06 17.34
N ALA A 57 8.03 8.05 18.60
CA ALA A 57 7.88 6.79 19.34
C ALA A 57 6.85 5.89 18.63
N LYS A 58 7.16 4.60 18.47
CA LYS A 58 6.34 3.66 17.68
C LYS A 58 4.85 3.64 18.05
N MET A 59 4.53 3.72 19.34
CA MET A 59 3.12 3.75 19.80
C MET A 59 2.42 5.05 19.41
N ARG A 60 3.13 6.18 19.47
CA ARG A 60 2.63 7.47 19.01
C ARG A 60 2.42 7.49 17.50
N ALA A 61 3.37 6.93 16.74
CA ALA A 61 3.22 6.80 15.29
C ALA A 61 1.97 5.98 14.92
N ILE A 62 1.71 4.87 15.60
CA ILE A 62 0.48 4.06 15.39
C ILE A 62 -0.78 4.88 15.68
N GLU A 63 -0.81 5.64 16.78
CA GLU A 63 -1.94 6.49 17.15
C GLU A 63 -2.19 7.59 16.10
N MET A 64 -1.14 8.28 15.66
CA MET A 64 -1.25 9.32 14.65
C MET A 64 -1.74 8.76 13.30
N VAL A 65 -1.22 7.61 12.87
CA VAL A 65 -1.69 6.97 11.63
C VAL A 65 -3.15 6.52 11.74
N ALA A 66 -3.58 6.03 12.90
CA ALA A 66 -4.97 5.67 13.13
C ALA A 66 -5.88 6.90 13.01
N TYR A 67 -5.47 8.03 13.60
CA TYR A 67 -6.15 9.31 13.52
C TYR A 67 -6.23 9.83 12.07
N ASP A 68 -5.10 9.88 11.36
CA ASP A 68 -5.03 10.43 10.00
C ASP A 68 -5.86 9.62 8.99
N ILE A 69 -5.92 8.30 9.14
CA ILE A 69 -6.71 7.40 8.28
C ILE A 69 -8.19 7.35 8.71
N GLY A 70 -8.52 7.81 9.92
CA GLY A 70 -9.86 7.70 10.47
C GLY A 70 -10.25 6.25 10.79
N CYS A 71 -9.31 5.47 11.34
CA CYS A 71 -9.55 4.07 11.71
C CYS A 71 -9.16 3.78 13.16
N SER A 72 -9.46 2.56 13.65
CA SER A 72 -9.14 2.21 15.03
C SER A 72 -7.64 2.01 15.24
N PHE A 73 -7.15 2.42 16.41
CA PHE A 73 -5.80 2.11 16.86
C PHE A 73 -5.46 0.62 16.72
N GLU A 74 -6.40 -0.25 17.10
CA GLU A 74 -6.23 -1.71 17.02
C GLU A 74 -6.04 -2.22 15.60
N LYS A 75 -6.68 -1.59 14.60
CA LYS A 75 -6.45 -1.92 13.18
C LYS A 75 -5.01 -1.65 12.81
N VAL A 76 -4.51 -0.44 13.06
CA VAL A 76 -3.12 -0.04 12.74
C VAL A 76 -2.13 -0.92 13.50
N ARG A 77 -2.35 -1.12 14.80
CA ARG A 77 -1.52 -2.01 15.63
C ARG A 77 -1.46 -3.41 15.03
N SER A 78 -2.60 -3.99 14.66
CA SER A 78 -2.65 -5.33 14.05
C SER A 78 -1.85 -5.39 12.75
N VAL A 79 -1.86 -4.34 11.93
CA VAL A 79 -1.11 -4.31 10.66
C VAL A 79 0.40 -4.23 10.91
N VAL A 80 0.82 -3.43 11.89
CA VAL A 80 2.23 -3.21 12.22
C VAL A 80 2.88 -4.41 12.91
N TYR A 81 2.14 -5.12 13.77
CA TYR A 81 2.68 -6.24 14.56
C TYR A 81 2.42 -7.62 13.97
N ARG A 82 1.58 -7.75 12.93
CA ARG A 82 1.33 -9.03 12.24
C ARG A 82 2.52 -9.36 11.32
N LYS A 83 3.23 -10.42 11.69
CA LYS A 83 4.31 -11.04 10.89
C LYS A 83 3.75 -11.64 9.61
#